data_AF-A0A2S3QH66-F1
#
_entry.id   AF-A0A2S3QH66-F1
#
_cell.length_a   1.000
_cell.length_b   1.000
_cell.length_c   1.000
_cell.angle_alpha   90.00
_cell.angle_beta   90.00
_cell.angle_gamma   90.00
#
_symmetry.space_group_name_H-M   'P 1'
#
loop_
_entity.id
_entity.type
_entity.pdbx_description
1 polymer ?
#
loop_
_entity_poly.entity_id
_entity_poly.type
_entity_poly.pdbx_seq_one_letter_code
_entity_poly.pdbx_strand_id
1 'polypeptide(L)'
;MTCSVIDQVVSSMPWLFTCHYEEPINKYVMETPFLLPDGDVLTFFFDPESGRLSDLGETVHRFVALGISLEANKAWVQKSLIDPEVHFEYGELFIEKLHRPAALAGLINTAIRLADLELVKTQRRPKTFPEDVKAYLSTLPIKYFSKHRIMIRDAQLTFDFYVESPRRAYIETVHAHPKFECVRKVDHRQEK
;
A
#
# COMPACT_ATOMS: atom_id res chain seq x y z
N MET A 1 7.68 38.14 -0.36
CA MET A 1 9.15 37.92 -0.37
C MET A 1 9.39 36.45 0.03
N THR A 2 8.84 35.50 -0.72
CA THR A 2 8.39 34.21 -0.13
C THR A 2 8.62 32.98 -1.01
N CYS A 3 9.20 33.16 -2.20
CA CYS A 3 9.52 32.05 -3.11
C CYS A 3 11.03 31.75 -3.15
N SER A 4 11.93 32.71 -2.84
CA SER A 4 13.37 32.53 -3.09
C SER A 4 14.03 31.36 -2.36
N VAL A 5 13.50 30.93 -1.21
CA VAL A 5 14.08 29.85 -0.40
C VAL A 5 13.63 28.49 -0.92
N ILE A 6 12.33 28.28 -1.15
CA ILE A 6 11.85 27.09 -1.85
C ILE A 6 12.44 27.07 -3.25
N ASP A 7 12.40 28.18 -3.98
CA ASP A 7 12.97 28.28 -5.32
C ASP A 7 14.47 28.00 -5.29
N GLN A 8 15.25 28.41 -4.28
CA GLN A 8 16.67 28.04 -4.24
C GLN A 8 16.88 26.54 -4.04
N VAL A 9 16.12 25.92 -3.14
CA VAL A 9 16.24 24.49 -2.87
C VAL A 9 15.68 23.65 -4.03
N VAL A 10 14.49 23.99 -4.53
CA VAL A 10 13.83 23.34 -5.66
C VAL A 10 14.56 23.63 -6.97
N SER A 11 15.07 24.84 -7.23
CA SER A 11 15.86 25.14 -8.45
C SER A 11 17.21 24.42 -8.46
N SER A 12 17.70 23.93 -7.32
CA SER A 12 18.84 23.02 -7.32
C SER A 12 18.48 21.63 -7.87
N MET A 13 17.19 21.27 -7.88
CA MET A 13 16.64 19.98 -8.30
C MET A 13 15.24 20.10 -8.97
N PRO A 14 15.07 20.94 -10.02
CA PRO A 14 13.74 21.36 -10.49
C PRO A 14 12.95 20.24 -11.15
N TRP A 15 13.62 19.16 -11.55
CA TRP A 15 13.02 17.99 -12.18
C TRP A 15 12.44 16.99 -11.18
N LEU A 16 12.75 17.14 -9.89
CA LEU A 16 12.36 16.18 -8.86
C LEU A 16 11.13 16.61 -8.09
N PHE A 17 10.80 17.90 -8.04
CA PHE A 17 9.72 18.43 -7.19
C PHE A 17 8.82 19.36 -7.98
N THR A 18 7.52 19.26 -7.75
CA THR A 18 6.54 20.27 -8.17
C THR A 18 6.17 21.12 -6.97
N CYS A 19 6.07 22.44 -7.18
CA CYS A 19 5.65 23.36 -6.12
C CYS A 19 4.58 24.32 -6.65
N HIS A 20 3.51 24.46 -5.88
CA HIS A 20 2.45 25.42 -6.15
C HIS A 20 1.93 25.99 -4.84
N TYR A 21 1.25 27.13 -4.90
CA TYR A 21 0.70 27.79 -3.72
C TYR A 21 -0.79 27.49 -3.60
N GLU A 22 -1.22 27.07 -2.41
CA GLU A 22 -2.63 26.84 -2.08
C GLU A 22 -3.18 27.95 -1.20
N GLU A 23 -3.99 28.82 -1.82
CA GLU A 23 -4.65 29.95 -1.13
C GLU A 23 -5.51 29.53 0.08
N PRO A 24 -6.31 28.43 0.04
CA PRO A 24 -7.20 28.09 1.16
C PRO A 24 -6.48 27.80 2.48
N ILE A 25 -5.22 27.35 2.41
CA ILE A 25 -4.40 27.02 3.58
C ILE A 25 -3.20 27.95 3.75
N ASN A 26 -3.05 28.98 2.90
CA ASN A 26 -1.96 29.95 2.89
C ASN A 26 -0.56 29.30 2.93
N LYS A 27 -0.36 28.20 2.20
CA LYS A 27 0.89 27.42 2.21
C LYS A 27 1.30 27.03 0.79
N TYR A 28 2.60 26.81 0.61
CA TYR A 28 3.12 26.20 -0.60
C TYR A 28 3.08 24.68 -0.45
N VAL A 29 2.52 24.00 -1.43
CA VAL A 29 2.51 22.56 -1.54
C VAL A 29 3.72 22.12 -2.36
N MET A 30 4.49 21.20 -1.80
CA MET A 30 5.66 20.59 -2.42
C MET A 30 5.37 19.10 -2.60
N GLU A 31 5.16 18.69 -3.84
CA GLU A 31 4.98 17.28 -4.17
C GLU A 31 6.35 16.68 -4.54
N THR A 32 6.63 15.51 -3.99
CA THR A 32 7.89 14.80 -4.21
C THR A 32 7.72 13.76 -5.33
N PRO A 33 8.81 13.20 -5.90
CA PRO A 33 8.70 12.15 -6.90
C PRO A 33 8.48 10.77 -6.24
N PHE A 34 8.28 10.72 -4.92
CA PHE A 34 8.15 9.49 -4.14
C PHE A 34 6.69 9.19 -3.85
N LEU A 35 6.35 7.90 -3.90
CA LEU A 35 5.02 7.40 -3.61
C LEU A 35 4.98 6.73 -2.25
N LEU A 36 3.87 6.91 -1.55
CA LEU A 36 3.52 6.19 -0.35
C LEU A 36 2.99 4.79 -0.69
N PRO A 37 2.89 3.87 0.28
CA PRO A 37 2.49 2.47 0.05
C PRO A 37 1.15 2.23 -0.63
N ASP A 38 0.23 3.20 -0.57
CA ASP A 38 -1.07 3.17 -1.24
C ASP A 38 -1.08 3.80 -2.64
N GLY A 39 0.06 4.35 -3.07
CA GLY A 39 0.23 4.98 -4.38
C GLY A 39 0.06 6.49 -4.39
N ASP A 40 -0.25 7.10 -3.24
CA ASP A 40 -0.35 8.56 -3.13
C ASP A 40 1.02 9.22 -3.19
N VAL A 41 1.07 10.44 -3.71
CA VAL A 41 2.30 11.23 -3.78
C VAL A 41 2.64 11.76 -2.39
N LEU A 42 3.89 11.52 -1.94
CA LEU A 42 4.38 12.12 -0.72
C LEU A 42 4.49 13.64 -0.91
N THR A 43 3.76 14.36 -0.06
CA THR A 43 3.56 15.81 -0.17
C THR A 43 3.93 16.49 1.14
N PHE A 44 4.57 17.65 1.04
CA PHE A 44 4.90 18.51 2.18
C PHE A 44 4.38 19.92 1.96
N PHE A 45 4.12 20.62 3.06
CA PHE A 45 3.57 21.96 3.09
C PHE A 45 4.58 22.92 3.71
N PHE A 46 4.93 23.95 2.96
CA PHE A 46 5.80 25.01 3.39
C PHE A 46 4.98 26.23 3.82
N ASP A 47 5.22 26.66 5.05
CA ASP A 47 4.66 27.89 5.59
C ASP A 47 5.60 29.07 5.27
N PRO A 48 5.17 30.04 4.43
CA PRO A 48 5.99 31.17 4.05
C PRO A 48 6.27 32.16 5.18
N GLU A 49 5.49 32.15 6.26
CA GLU A 49 5.68 33.06 7.39
C GLU A 49 6.76 32.54 8.35
N SER A 50 6.72 31.25 8.67
CA SER A 50 7.68 30.62 9.58
C SER A 50 8.93 30.06 8.88
N GLY A 51 8.82 29.71 7.60
CA GLY A 51 9.83 28.96 6.85
C GLY A 51 9.83 27.46 7.13
N ARG A 52 8.84 26.97 7.88
CA ARG A 52 8.66 25.57 8.27
C ARG A 52 8.18 24.75 7.09
N LEU A 53 8.68 23.52 6.98
CA LEU A 53 8.21 22.52 6.01
C LEU A 53 7.71 21.29 6.78
N SER A 54 6.50 20.82 6.50
CA SER A 54 5.86 19.75 7.26
C SER A 54 4.90 18.89 6.45
N ASP A 55 4.64 17.67 6.90
CA ASP A 55 3.55 16.82 6.40
C ASP A 55 2.15 17.19 6.95
N LEU A 56 2.04 18.21 7.81
CA LEU A 56 0.80 18.60 8.50
C LEU A 56 0.09 17.46 9.24
N GLY A 57 0.85 16.46 9.68
CA GLY A 57 0.35 15.30 10.40
C GLY A 57 -0.28 14.20 9.53
N GLU A 58 -0.11 14.27 8.21
CA GLU A 58 -0.59 13.25 7.28
C GLU A 58 -0.03 11.86 7.63
N THR A 59 1.25 11.76 8.03
CA THR A 59 1.85 10.49 8.47
C THR A 59 1.09 9.86 9.64
N VAL A 60 0.67 10.68 10.61
CA VAL A 60 -0.05 10.20 11.79
C VAL A 60 -1.49 9.85 11.46
N HIS A 61 -2.15 10.69 10.67
CA HIS A 61 -3.51 10.42 10.20
C HIS A 61 -3.57 9.06 9.49
N ARG A 62 -2.60 8.77 8.63
CA ARG A 62 -2.44 7.50 7.93
C ARG A 62 -2.23 6.32 8.87
N PHE A 63 -1.34 6.45 9.87
CA PHE A 63 -1.15 5.40 10.86
C PHE A 63 -2.42 5.10 11.66
N VAL A 64 -3.16 6.13 12.06
CA VAL A 64 -4.44 5.98 12.75
C VAL A 64 -5.45 5.25 11.85
N ALA A 65 -5.55 5.61 10.58
CA ALA A 65 -6.43 4.95 9.61
C ALA A 65 -6.10 3.46 9.44
N LEU A 66 -4.82 3.08 9.55
CA LEU A 66 -4.35 1.69 9.49
C LEU A 66 -4.36 0.96 10.83
N GLY A 67 -4.82 1.61 11.92
CA GLY A 67 -4.81 1.04 13.26
C GLY A 67 -3.41 0.84 13.85
N ILE A 68 -2.41 1.56 13.33
CA ILE A 68 -1.02 1.53 13.80
C ILE A 68 -0.90 2.48 15.00
N SER A 69 -0.68 1.91 16.19
CA SER A 69 -0.41 2.70 17.39
C SER A 69 1.01 3.27 17.37
N LEU A 70 1.14 4.61 17.36
CA LEU A 70 2.44 5.28 17.48
C LEU A 70 3.17 4.92 18.77
N GLU A 71 2.45 4.86 19.90
CA GLU A 71 3.05 4.53 21.20
C GLU A 71 3.64 3.12 21.20
N ALA A 72 2.93 2.15 20.62
CA ALA A 72 3.43 0.79 20.46
C ALA A 72 4.64 0.69 19.52
N ASN A 73 4.82 1.67 18.62
CA ASN A 73 5.90 1.72 17.64
C ASN A 73 6.89 2.87 17.91
N LYS A 74 6.95 3.39 19.14
CA LYS A 74 7.81 4.53 19.51
C LYS A 74 9.28 4.32 19.16
N ALA A 75 9.79 3.10 19.34
CA ALA A 75 11.17 2.76 18.97
C ALA A 75 11.41 2.82 17.45
N TRP A 76 10.40 2.52 16.63
CA TRP A 76 10.49 2.68 15.17
C TRP A 76 10.50 4.16 14.80
N VAL A 77 9.57 4.94 15.34
CA VAL A 77 9.51 6.40 15.13
C VAL A 77 10.85 7.05 15.47
N GLN A 78 11.41 6.73 16.63
CA GLN A 78 12.73 7.25 17.04
C GLN A 78 13.87 6.82 16.12
N LYS A 79 13.84 5.59 15.58
CA LYS A 79 14.86 5.11 14.63
C LYS A 79 14.71 5.71 13.24
N SER A 80 13.52 6.17 12.87
CA SER A 80 13.26 6.86 11.60
C SER A 80 13.76 8.31 11.62
N LEU A 81 13.85 8.93 12.80
CA LEU A 81 14.38 10.28 13.02
C LEU A 81 15.91 10.26 13.10
N ILE A 82 16.56 10.05 11.95
CA ILE A 82 18.03 10.04 11.86
C ILE A 82 18.62 11.44 11.73
N ASP A 83 17.94 12.29 10.98
CA ASP A 83 18.39 13.66 10.74
C ASP A 83 18.01 14.54 11.95
N PRO A 84 18.98 15.22 12.59
CA PRO A 84 18.72 16.04 13.77
C PRO A 84 17.88 17.28 13.48
N GLU A 85 17.71 17.67 12.22
CA GLU A 85 16.88 18.80 11.81
C GLU A 85 15.42 18.40 11.60
N VAL A 86 15.12 17.09 11.61
CA VAL A 86 13.77 16.55 11.43
C VAL A 86 13.17 16.26 12.80
N HIS A 87 12.00 16.86 13.03
CA HIS A 87 11.26 16.79 14.27
C HIS A 87 9.95 16.02 14.07
N PHE A 88 9.54 15.29 15.09
CA PHE A 88 8.23 14.67 15.17
C PHE A 88 7.57 15.04 16.49
N GLU A 89 6.67 16.02 16.45
CA GLU A 89 5.99 16.56 17.62
C GLU A 89 4.51 16.77 17.34
N TYR A 90 3.66 16.56 18.34
CA TYR A 90 2.20 16.71 18.22
C TYR A 90 1.55 15.94 17.05
N GLY A 91 2.21 14.87 16.61
CA GLY A 91 1.77 14.04 15.50
C GLY A 91 2.05 14.64 14.13
N GLU A 92 3.00 15.56 14.03
CA GLU A 92 3.41 16.23 12.80
C GLU A 92 4.90 15.98 12.58
N LEU A 93 5.29 15.66 11.34
CA LEU A 93 6.68 15.53 10.90
C LEU A 93 7.09 16.83 10.20
N PHE A 94 8.19 17.44 10.63
CA PHE A 94 8.59 18.75 10.11
C PHE A 94 10.07 19.08 10.27
N ILE A 95 10.50 20.10 9.53
CA ILE A 95 11.73 20.84 9.75
C ILE A 95 11.36 22.31 10.03
N GLU A 96 12.00 22.93 11.03
CA GLU A 96 11.67 24.31 11.46
C GLU A 96 11.96 25.35 10.39
N LYS A 97 13.06 25.16 9.65
CA LYS A 97 13.46 26.06 8.57
C LYS A 97 14.00 25.28 7.40
N LEU A 98 13.38 25.41 6.22
CA LEU A 98 13.95 24.92 4.98
C LEU A 98 15.10 25.83 4.55
N HIS A 99 16.34 25.45 4.81
CA HIS A 99 17.52 26.26 4.45
C HIS A 99 18.61 25.49 3.72
N ARG A 100 18.56 24.15 3.75
CA ARG A 100 19.53 23.27 3.11
C ARG A 100 18.84 22.08 2.44
N PRO A 101 19.29 21.64 1.24
CA PRO A 101 18.76 20.44 0.59
C PRO A 101 18.89 19.16 1.44
N ALA A 102 19.90 19.08 2.32
CA ALA A 102 20.09 17.94 3.21
C ALA A 102 18.92 17.74 4.19
N ALA A 103 18.41 18.81 4.80
CA ALA A 103 17.27 18.74 5.71
C ALA A 103 15.99 18.28 5.00
N LEU A 104 15.77 18.73 3.75
CA LEU A 104 14.68 18.23 2.91
C LEU A 104 14.83 16.73 2.62
N ALA A 105 16.02 16.28 2.24
CA ALA A 105 16.29 14.85 2.03
C ALA A 105 16.10 14.03 3.31
N GLY A 106 16.50 14.58 4.46
CA GLY A 106 16.26 14.00 5.78
C GLY A 106 14.77 13.81 6.05
N LEU A 107 13.97 14.86 5.83
CA LEU A 107 12.52 14.84 6.01
C LEU A 107 11.84 13.79 5.12
N ILE A 108 12.17 13.78 3.82
CA ILE A 108 11.67 12.80 2.86
C ILE A 108 12.02 11.37 3.30
N ASN A 109 13.29 11.13 3.66
CA ASN A 109 13.75 9.81 4.10
C ASN A 109 13.04 9.36 5.38
N THR A 110 12.81 10.26 6.33
CA THR A 110 12.07 9.94 7.55
C THR A 110 10.61 9.60 7.25
N ALA A 111 9.94 10.37 6.39
CA ALA A 111 8.57 10.07 5.97
C ALA A 111 8.46 8.69 5.31
N ILE A 112 9.38 8.37 4.38
CA ILE A 112 9.42 7.05 3.72
C ILE A 112 9.64 5.92 4.74
N ARG A 113 10.58 6.08 5.67
CA ARG A 113 10.84 5.07 6.71
C ARG A 113 9.67 4.87 7.67
N LEU A 114 8.91 5.93 7.94
CA LEU A 114 7.68 5.82 8.71
C LEU A 114 6.64 5.05 7.89
N ALA A 115 6.45 5.38 6.62
CA ALA A 115 5.54 4.67 5.73
C ALA A 115 5.92 3.18 5.54
N ASP A 116 7.20 2.81 5.62
CA ASP A 116 7.63 1.39 5.61
C ASP A 116 7.02 0.56 6.76
N LEU A 117 6.67 1.19 7.89
CA LEU A 117 5.95 0.52 8.98
C LEU A 117 4.59 -0.01 8.51
N GLU A 118 3.95 0.71 7.59
CA GLU A 118 2.71 0.29 6.95
C GLU A 118 2.94 -0.96 6.12
N LEU A 119 4.05 -1.08 5.40
CA LEU A 119 4.38 -2.29 4.65
C LEU A 119 4.62 -3.49 5.57
N VAL A 120 5.23 -3.28 6.74
CA VAL A 120 5.48 -4.35 7.73
C VAL A 120 4.18 -4.82 8.39
N LYS A 121 3.28 -3.91 8.75
CA LYS A 121 1.98 -4.24 9.38
C LYS A 121 0.94 -4.69 8.37
N THR A 122 0.96 -4.10 7.20
CA THR A 122 0.35 -4.58 5.97
C THR A 122 1.24 -5.63 5.33
N GLN A 123 1.90 -6.49 6.13
CA GLN A 123 2.01 -7.89 5.78
C GLN A 123 0.58 -8.37 5.51
N ARG A 124 0.14 -8.09 4.28
CA ARG A 124 -0.77 -8.90 3.52
C ARG A 124 -0.25 -10.29 3.86
N ARG A 125 -0.97 -11.04 4.71
CA ARG A 125 -1.19 -12.45 4.34
C ARG A 125 -1.43 -12.34 2.86
N PRO A 126 -0.52 -12.77 1.98
CA PRO A 126 -0.71 -12.57 0.55
C PRO A 126 -2.13 -13.03 0.34
N LYS A 127 -3.04 -12.09 0.00
CA LYS A 127 -4.41 -12.45 -0.26
C LYS A 127 -4.22 -13.54 -1.29
N THR A 128 -4.56 -14.77 -0.90
CA THR A 128 -4.21 -15.88 -1.78
C THR A 128 -4.88 -15.51 -3.09
N PHE A 129 -4.23 -15.70 -4.24
CA PHE A 129 -4.82 -15.35 -5.53
C PHE A 129 -6.34 -15.66 -5.62
N PRO A 130 -6.86 -16.74 -4.99
CA PRO A 130 -8.29 -16.95 -4.78
C PRO A 130 -9.10 -15.82 -4.08
N GLU A 131 -8.60 -15.19 -3.03
CA GLU A 131 -9.28 -14.09 -2.32
C GLU A 131 -9.45 -12.85 -3.21
N ASP A 132 -8.45 -12.54 -4.04
CA ASP A 132 -8.53 -11.42 -4.99
C ASP A 132 -9.50 -11.72 -6.13
N VAL A 133 -9.48 -12.94 -6.67
CA VAL A 133 -10.47 -13.40 -7.66
C VAL A 133 -11.87 -13.37 -7.09
N LYS A 134 -12.06 -13.79 -5.83
CA LYS A 134 -13.36 -13.72 -5.15
C LYS A 134 -13.86 -12.29 -5.00
N ALA A 135 -12.99 -11.38 -4.57
CA ALA A 135 -13.33 -9.96 -4.44
C ALA A 135 -13.73 -9.37 -5.79
N TYR A 136 -12.95 -9.63 -6.85
CA TYR A 136 -13.25 -9.20 -8.21
C TYR A 136 -14.56 -9.79 -8.76
N LEU A 137 -14.79 -11.10 -8.62
CA LEU A 137 -16.03 -11.72 -9.11
C LEU A 137 -17.27 -11.21 -8.35
N SER A 138 -17.11 -10.79 -7.09
CA SER A 138 -18.21 -10.23 -6.28
C SER A 138 -18.60 -8.81 -6.69
N THR A 139 -17.75 -8.07 -7.43
CA THR A 139 -18.09 -6.75 -7.97
C THR A 139 -18.83 -6.83 -9.29
N LEU A 140 -18.79 -7.98 -9.97
CA LEU A 140 -19.45 -8.21 -11.23
C LEU A 140 -20.88 -8.74 -11.01
N PRO A 141 -21.86 -8.38 -11.85
CA PRO A 141 -23.22 -8.92 -11.80
C PRO A 141 -23.28 -10.34 -12.43
N ILE A 142 -22.33 -11.20 -12.05
CA ILE A 142 -22.18 -12.55 -12.61
C ILE A 142 -22.18 -13.56 -11.47
N LYS A 143 -22.96 -14.62 -11.61
CA LYS A 143 -23.03 -15.70 -10.63
C LYS A 143 -21.79 -16.59 -10.74
N TYR A 144 -21.14 -16.84 -9.61
CA TYR A 144 -19.98 -17.72 -9.54
C TYR A 144 -20.05 -18.66 -8.31
N PHE A 145 -19.30 -19.75 -8.38
CA PHE A 145 -19.20 -20.78 -7.36
C PHE A 145 -17.74 -21.01 -7.00
N SER A 146 -17.43 -21.01 -5.70
CA SER A 146 -16.08 -21.33 -5.21
C SER A 146 -15.93 -22.83 -4.94
N LYS A 147 -14.75 -23.40 -5.20
CA LYS A 147 -14.43 -24.82 -4.97
C LYS A 147 -15.40 -25.77 -5.68
N HIS A 148 -15.76 -25.44 -6.92
CA HIS A 148 -16.70 -26.21 -7.71
C HIS A 148 -16.07 -27.53 -8.17
N ARG A 149 -16.81 -28.63 -8.05
CA ARG A 149 -16.31 -29.98 -8.38
C ARG A 149 -17.10 -30.53 -9.55
N ILE A 150 -16.39 -31.02 -10.56
CA ILE A 150 -16.97 -31.67 -11.74
C ILE A 150 -16.35 -33.05 -11.89
N MET A 151 -17.20 -34.06 -12.11
CA MET A 151 -16.78 -35.39 -12.49
C MET A 151 -16.71 -35.48 -14.02
N ILE A 152 -15.53 -35.74 -14.57
CA ILE A 152 -15.36 -36.00 -15.99
C ILE A 152 -14.82 -37.42 -16.14
N ARG A 153 -15.68 -38.32 -16.65
CA ARG A 153 -15.40 -39.76 -16.71
C ARG A 153 -15.04 -40.28 -15.32
N ASP A 154 -13.77 -40.62 -15.09
CA ASP A 154 -13.22 -41.17 -13.84
C ASP A 154 -12.33 -40.18 -13.08
N ALA A 155 -12.26 -38.91 -13.52
CA ALA A 155 -11.46 -37.88 -12.88
C ALA A 155 -12.36 -36.84 -12.19
N GLN A 156 -12.07 -36.57 -10.92
CA GLN A 156 -12.66 -35.46 -10.18
C GLN A 156 -11.80 -34.22 -10.36
N LEU A 157 -12.31 -33.22 -11.08
CA LEU A 157 -11.69 -31.91 -11.19
C LEU A 157 -12.30 -30.98 -10.13
N THR A 158 -11.45 -30.22 -9.44
CA THR A 158 -11.86 -29.16 -8.53
C THR A 158 -11.37 -27.83 -9.09
N PHE A 159 -12.29 -26.91 -9.33
CA PHE A 159 -12.02 -25.56 -9.78
C PHE A 159 -12.16 -24.61 -8.59
N ASP A 160 -11.18 -23.72 -8.41
CA ASP A 160 -11.26 -22.72 -7.34
C ASP A 160 -12.44 -21.77 -7.55
N PHE A 161 -12.74 -21.44 -8.82
CA PHE A 161 -13.89 -20.62 -9.23
C PHE A 161 -14.54 -21.18 -10.49
N TYR A 162 -15.88 -21.20 -10.53
CA TYR A 162 -16.69 -21.53 -11.70
C TYR A 162 -17.73 -20.43 -11.92
N VAL A 163 -17.79 -19.86 -13.12
CA VAL A 163 -18.70 -18.77 -13.47
C VAL A 163 -19.82 -19.31 -14.35
N GLU A 164 -21.06 -19.12 -13.92
CA GLU A 164 -22.24 -19.58 -14.65
C GLU A 164 -22.64 -18.53 -15.69
N SER A 165 -22.24 -18.71 -16.95
CA SER A 165 -22.62 -17.84 -18.07
C SER A 165 -23.38 -18.62 -19.14
N PRO A 166 -24.45 -18.04 -19.74
CA PRO A 166 -25.19 -18.65 -20.84
C PRO A 166 -24.37 -18.78 -22.14
N ARG A 167 -23.22 -18.10 -22.23
CA ARG A 167 -22.21 -18.31 -23.27
C ARG A 167 -20.91 -18.71 -22.59
N ARG A 168 -20.37 -19.88 -22.96
CA ARG A 168 -19.16 -20.50 -22.38
C ARG A 168 -18.11 -19.43 -22.02
N ALA A 169 -17.94 -19.17 -20.73
CA ALA A 169 -16.85 -18.35 -20.22
C ALA A 169 -15.99 -19.23 -19.30
N TYR A 170 -14.77 -19.50 -19.75
CA TYR A 170 -13.72 -20.15 -18.99
C TYR A 170 -12.90 -19.09 -18.28
N ILE A 171 -12.68 -19.22 -16.96
CA ILE A 171 -11.54 -18.60 -16.29
C ILE A 171 -10.81 -19.71 -15.58
N GLU A 172 -9.65 -20.07 -16.12
CA GLU A 172 -8.77 -21.13 -15.63
C GLU A 172 -7.62 -20.49 -14.85
N THR A 173 -7.50 -20.82 -13.57
CA THR A 173 -6.30 -20.55 -12.78
C THR A 173 -5.78 -21.87 -12.24
N VAL A 174 -4.74 -22.37 -12.89
CA VAL A 174 -4.15 -23.67 -12.61
C VAL A 174 -3.24 -23.56 -11.39
N HIS A 175 -3.75 -23.93 -10.22
CA HIS A 175 -2.92 -24.53 -9.17
C HIS A 175 -3.27 -26.01 -9.07
N ALA A 176 -2.76 -26.79 -10.01
CA ALA A 176 -2.88 -28.24 -9.96
C ALA A 176 -1.99 -28.80 -8.85
N HIS A 177 -2.60 -29.15 -7.71
CA HIS A 177 -2.09 -30.23 -6.87
C HIS A 177 -2.97 -31.46 -7.10
N PRO A 178 -2.65 -32.29 -8.11
CA PRO A 178 -3.41 -33.49 -8.36
C PRO A 178 -3.25 -34.43 -7.16
N LYS A 179 -4.30 -34.56 -6.35
CA LYS A 179 -4.46 -35.72 -5.46
C LYS A 179 -5.06 -36.84 -6.30
N PHE A 180 -4.20 -37.71 -6.80
CA PHE A 180 -4.64 -38.99 -7.34
C PHE A 180 -5.05 -39.88 -6.17
N GLU A 181 -6.35 -39.90 -5.83
CA GLU A 181 -6.88 -40.97 -5.00
C GLU A 181 -7.11 -42.19 -5.88
N CYS A 182 -6.19 -43.15 -5.78
CA CYS A 182 -6.39 -44.49 -6.31
C CYS A 182 -7.63 -45.09 -5.64
N VAL A 183 -8.77 -45.10 -6.34
CA VAL A 183 -9.92 -45.91 -5.96
C VAL A 183 -9.52 -47.37 -6.13
N ARG A 184 -9.08 -48.01 -5.04
CA ARG A 184 -9.00 -49.48 -4.98
C ARG A 184 -10.41 -50.01 -5.20
N LYS A 185 -10.66 -50.61 -6.39
CA LYS A 185 -11.82 -51.47 -6.60
C LYS A 185 -11.75 -52.60 -5.58
N VAL A 186 -12.68 -52.59 -4.63
CA VAL A 186 -12.99 -53.77 -3.82
C VAL A 186 -13.79 -54.69 -4.73
N ASP A 187 -13.13 -55.68 -5.33
CA ASP A 187 -13.82 -56.80 -5.96
C ASP A 187 -14.33 -57.74 -4.86
N HIS A 188 -15.56 -57.49 -4.41
CA HIS A 188 -16.39 -58.54 -3.85
C HIS A 188 -17.10 -59.25 -5.01
N ARG A 189 -16.48 -60.34 -5.47
CA ARG A 189 -17.25 -61.46 -6.03
C ARG A 189 -17.04 -62.68 -5.16
N GLN A 190 -18.10 -62.97 -4.42
CA GLN A 190 -18.43 -64.28 -3.89
C GLN A 190 -18.42 -65.31 -5.02
N GLU A 191 -18.00 -66.54 -4.74
CA GLU A 191 -18.76 -67.73 -5.13
C GLU A 191 -18.25 -68.97 -4.37
N LYS A 192 -19.16 -69.51 -3.56
CA LYS A 192 -19.35 -70.92 -3.11
C LYS A 192 -18.21 -71.70 -2.49
#